data_AF-A0A7X8M2S7-F1
#
_entry.id   AF-A0A7X8M2S7-F1
#
_cell.length_a   1.000
_cell.length_b   1.000
_cell.length_c   1.000
_cell.angle_alpha   90.00
_cell.angle_beta   90.00
_cell.angle_gamma   90.00
#
_symmetry.space_group_name_H-M   'P 1'
#
loop_
_entity.id
_entity.type
_entity.pdbx_description
1 polymer ?
#
loop_
_entity_poly.entity_id
_entity_poly.type
_entity_poly.pdbx_seq_one_letter_code
_entity_poly.pdbx_strand_id
1 'polypeptide(L)'
;MNILPGDVFLKGGTPGHCVIVTDMAVKPETGEKVFIATQSYMPAQDIHILKNPSNSDDDPWYPLDISNELVIPEWTFTANQVYRFADGADM
;
A
#
# COMPACT_ATOMS: atom_id res chain seq x y z
N MET A 1 -1.19 7.84 8.25
CA MET A 1 -2.50 7.44 7.65
C MET A 1 -3.07 6.28 8.47
N ASN A 2 -4.39 6.09 8.53
CA ASN A 2 -4.95 4.85 9.08
C ASN A 2 -5.19 3.87 7.93
N ILE A 3 -4.40 2.80 7.87
CA ILE A 3 -4.40 1.82 6.77
C ILE A 3 -4.65 0.43 7.35
N LEU A 4 -5.47 -0.36 6.67
CA LEU A 4 -5.76 -1.76 6.97
C LEU A 4 -5.67 -2.59 5.67
N PRO A 5 -5.58 -3.93 5.75
CA PRO A 5 -5.71 -4.78 4.57
C PRO A 5 -7.00 -4.49 3.80
N GLY A 6 -6.91 -4.55 2.47
CA GLY A 6 -7.99 -4.19 1.55
C GLY A 6 -8.10 -2.69 1.22
N ASP A 7 -7.31 -1.82 1.87
CA ASP A 7 -7.16 -0.45 1.39
C ASP A 7 -6.49 -0.42 0.03
N VAL A 8 -6.97 0.46 -0.84
CA VAL A 8 -6.46 0.67 -2.18
C VAL A 8 -5.89 2.07 -2.27
N PHE A 9 -4.60 2.16 -2.59
CA PHE A 9 -4.00 3.40 -3.04
C PHE A 9 -4.32 3.59 -4.52
N LEU A 10 -4.95 4.70 -4.89
CA LEU A 10 -5.42 4.97 -6.25
C LEU A 10 -5.03 6.38 -6.70
N LYS A 11 -4.26 6.43 -7.78
CA LYS A 11 -4.02 7.66 -8.55
C LYS A 11 -4.74 7.51 -9.89
N GLY A 12 -5.90 8.15 -10.00
CA GLY A 12 -6.63 8.23 -11.26
C GLY A 12 -5.86 8.99 -12.34
N GLY A 13 -6.13 8.71 -13.62
CA GLY A 13 -5.49 9.38 -14.75
C GLY A 13 -5.27 8.47 -15.96
N THR A 14 -4.55 8.98 -16.96
CA THR A 14 -4.09 8.21 -18.12
C THR A 14 -2.63 8.59 -18.43
N PRO A 15 -1.63 7.81 -17.95
CA PRO A 15 -1.77 6.62 -17.13
C PRO A 15 -2.21 6.93 -15.69
N GLY A 16 -3.01 6.04 -15.10
CA GLY A 16 -3.27 5.99 -13.67
C GLY A 16 -2.68 4.71 -13.08
N HIS A 17 -2.66 4.59 -11.76
CA HIS A 17 -2.12 3.40 -11.08
C HIS A 17 -2.84 3.10 -9.78
N CYS A 18 -2.87 1.82 -9.42
CA CYS A 18 -3.41 1.37 -8.15
C CYS A 18 -2.55 0.28 -7.51
N VAL A 19 -2.52 0.28 -6.18
CA VAL A 19 -1.91 -0.78 -5.37
C VAL A 19 -2.80 -1.10 -4.17
N ILE A 20 -2.81 -2.36 -3.75
CA ILE A 20 -3.66 -2.82 -2.64
C ILE A 20 -2.83 -3.28 -1.45
N VAL A 21 -3.24 -2.87 -0.26
CA VAL A 21 -2.67 -3.37 1.00
C VAL A 21 -3.17 -4.78 1.22
N THR A 22 -2.25 -5.73 1.27
CA THR A 22 -2.59 -7.16 1.27
C THR A 22 -2.55 -7.75 2.67
N ASP A 23 -1.60 -7.32 3.51
CA ASP A 23 -1.47 -7.80 4.88
C ASP A 23 -0.71 -6.81 5.78
N MET A 24 -0.80 -7.02 7.09
CA MET A 24 -0.14 -6.23 8.12
C MET A 24 0.46 -7.10 9.22
N ALA A 25 1.59 -6.67 9.77
CA ALA A 25 2.20 -7.30 10.93
C ALA A 25 2.48 -6.28 12.04
N VAL A 26 2.57 -6.77 13.27
CA VAL A 26 2.92 -5.97 14.45
C VAL A 26 4.13 -6.58 15.11
N LYS A 27 5.16 -5.77 15.34
CA LYS A 27 6.36 -6.17 16.08
C LYS A 27 5.99 -6.32 17.57
N PRO A 28 6.04 -7.53 18.16
CA PRO A 28 5.48 -7.76 19.50
C PRO A 28 6.13 -6.94 20.61
N GLU A 29 7.43 -6.64 20.46
CA GLU A 29 8.19 -5.96 21.52
C GLU A 29 8.00 -4.44 21.50
N THR A 30 7.80 -3.84 20.32
CA THR A 30 7.73 -2.38 20.14
C THR A 30 6.32 -1.89 19.83
N GLY A 31 5.42 -2.77 19.37
CA GLY A 31 4.11 -2.41 18.85
C GLY A 31 4.16 -1.73 17.48
N GLU A 32 5.33 -1.60 16.86
CA GLU A 32 5.48 -1.05 15.52
C GLU A 32 4.70 -1.89 14.52
N LYS A 33 3.98 -1.21 13.63
CA LYS A 33 3.16 -1.87 12.61
C LYS A 33 3.83 -1.69 11.26
N VAL A 34 3.78 -2.76 10.48
CA VAL A 34 4.23 -2.77 9.09
C VAL A 34 3.15 -3.36 8.20
N PHE A 35 3.21 -3.06 6.90
CA PHE A 35 2.30 -3.62 5.91
C PHE A 35 3.03 -4.00 4.63
N ILE A 36 2.41 -4.88 3.85
CA ILE A 36 2.81 -5.17 2.47
C ILE A 36 1.70 -4.73 1.52
N ALA A 37 2.11 -4.33 0.32
CA ALA A 37 1.22 -3.98 -0.76
C ALA A 37 1.58 -4.77 -2.03
N THR A 38 0.59 -4.97 -2.90
CA THR A 38 0.75 -5.68 -4.16
C THR A 38 0.25 -4.84 -5.34
N GLN A 39 0.84 -5.09 -6.50
CA GLN A 39 0.44 -4.46 -7.76
C GLN A 39 0.54 -5.42 -8.95
N SER A 40 -0.05 -5.01 -10.06
CA SER A 40 0.18 -5.58 -11.39
C SER A 40 0.39 -4.44 -12.40
N TYR A 41 0.83 -4.78 -13.60
CA TYR A 41 0.93 -3.82 -14.72
C TYR A 41 0.16 -4.33 -15.92
N MET A 42 -0.38 -3.40 -16.70
CA MET A 42 -1.09 -3.76 -17.92
C MET A 42 -0.11 -4.20 -19.03
N PRO A 43 -0.41 -5.29 -19.76
CA PRO A 43 -1.53 -6.21 -19.56
C PRO A 43 -1.32 -7.07 -18.30
N ALA A 44 -2.28 -7.03 -17.37
CA ALA A 44 -2.14 -7.67 -16.06
C ALA A 44 -2.11 -9.20 -16.21
N GLN A 45 -0.91 -9.78 -16.10
CA GLN A 45 -0.70 -11.23 -16.14
C GLN A 45 -0.30 -11.80 -14.79
N ASP A 46 0.39 -11.01 -13.95
CA ASP A 46 0.90 -11.44 -12.65
C ASP A 46 0.69 -10.35 -11.58
N ILE A 47 0.48 -10.79 -10.33
CA ILE A 47 0.42 -9.91 -9.15
C ILE A 47 1.71 -10.10 -8.36
N HIS A 48 2.35 -8.99 -8.00
CA HIS A 48 3.63 -8.99 -7.30
C HIS A 48 3.56 -8.21 -5.99
N ILE A 49 4.29 -8.68 -4.99
CA ILE A 49 4.58 -7.90 -3.77
C ILE A 49 5.52 -6.75 -4.15
N LEU A 50 5.23 -5.56 -3.64
CA LEU A 50 6.06 -4.37 -3.85
C LEU A 50 7.34 -4.43 -3.03
N LYS A 51 8.44 -3.99 -3.64
CA LYS A 51 9.68 -3.68 -2.92
C LYS A 51 9.55 -2.34 -2.21
N ASN A 52 9.96 -2.24 -0.96
CA ASN A 52 10.08 -0.94 -0.28
C ASN A 52 11.39 -0.25 -0.69
N PRO A 53 11.37 0.83 -1.50
CA PRO A 53 12.58 1.50 -1.96
C PRO A 53 13.33 2.23 -0.84
N SER A 54 12.71 2.45 0.32
CA SER A 54 13.35 3.03 1.50
C SER A 54 14.14 2.00 2.32
N ASN A 55 14.08 0.71 1.96
CA ASN A 55 14.82 -0.35 2.63
C ASN A 55 15.93 -0.89 1.72
N SER A 56 17.11 -1.17 2.27
CA SER A 56 18.30 -1.56 1.49
C SER A 56 18.31 -3.03 1.08
N ASP A 57 17.51 -3.87 1.74
CA ASP A 57 17.67 -5.33 1.71
C ASP A 57 16.56 -6.05 0.92
N ASP A 58 15.93 -5.37 -0.06
CA ASP A 58 14.77 -5.87 -0.82
C ASP A 58 13.56 -6.28 0.05
N ASP A 59 13.54 -5.82 1.29
CA ASP A 59 12.45 -6.04 2.24
C ASP A 59 11.15 -5.38 1.74
N PRO A 60 10.04 -6.12 1.61
CA PRO A 60 8.76 -5.57 1.15
C PRO A 60 7.97 -4.83 2.23
N TRP A 61 8.40 -4.86 3.50
CA TRP A 61 7.64 -4.28 4.59
C TRP A 61 7.77 -2.75 4.61
N TYR A 62 6.62 -2.08 4.61
CA TYR A 62 6.51 -0.64 4.80
C TYR A 62 6.10 -0.33 6.23
N PRO A 63 6.72 0.65 6.92
CA PRO A 63 6.23 1.11 8.21
C PRO A 63 4.83 1.71 8.04
N LEU A 64 3.92 1.44 8.97
CA LEU A 64 2.58 2.04 8.94
C LEU A 64 2.61 3.55 9.20
N ASP A 65 3.60 4.01 9.98
CA ASP A 65 3.87 5.43 10.21
C ASP A 65 4.56 6.05 9.00
N ILE A 66 3.82 6.16 7.90
CA ILE A 66 4.24 6.89 6.71
C ILE A 66 3.91 8.38 6.85
N SER A 67 4.88 9.23 6.49
CA SER A 67 4.83 10.70 6.54
C SER A 67 3.91 11.30 5.48
N ASN A 68 2.63 10.90 5.48
CA ASN A 68 1.58 11.30 4.54
C ASN A 68 1.80 10.94 3.06
N GLU A 69 2.86 10.21 2.75
CA GLU A 69 3.14 9.71 1.42
C GLU A 69 3.57 8.24 1.48
N LEU A 70 3.09 7.46 0.53
CA LEU A 70 3.58 6.12 0.25
C LEU A 70 4.41 6.17 -1.04
N VAL A 71 5.71 5.92 -0.90
CA VAL A 71 6.63 5.79 -2.04
C VAL A 71 6.80 4.32 -2.36
N ILE A 72 6.38 3.92 -3.56
CA ILE A 72 6.58 2.59 -4.10
C ILE A 72 7.49 2.67 -5.32
N PRO A 73 7.89 1.54 -5.94
CA PRO A 73 8.53 1.60 -7.24
C PRO A 73 7.67 2.42 -8.22
N GLU A 74 8.29 3.44 -8.83
CA GLU A 74 7.72 4.29 -9.90
C GLU A 74 6.59 5.24 -9.50
N TRP A 75 5.96 5.09 -8.33
CA TRP A 75 4.81 5.92 -7.93
C TRP A 75 4.91 6.42 -6.48
N THR A 76 4.39 7.62 -6.27
CA THR A 76 4.12 8.18 -4.94
C THR A 76 2.63 8.44 -4.81
N PHE A 77 2.05 7.99 -3.70
CA PHE A 77 0.65 8.26 -3.31
C PHE A 77 0.60 9.17 -2.09
N THR A 78 -0.39 10.06 -2.03
CA THR A 78 -0.63 10.92 -0.86
C THR A 78 -1.75 10.36 0.01
N ALA A 79 -1.92 10.92 1.22
CA ALA A 79 -2.97 10.52 2.16
C ALA A 79 -4.39 10.60 1.60
N ASN A 80 -4.64 11.49 0.63
CA ASN A 80 -5.95 11.65 -0.01
C ASN A 80 -6.19 10.65 -1.16
N GLN A 81 -5.26 9.72 -1.37
CA GLN A 81 -5.32 8.72 -2.43
C GLN A 81 -5.54 7.31 -1.89
N VAL A 82 -5.98 7.20 -0.63
CA VAL A 82 -6.33 5.92 0.01
C VAL A 82 -7.83 5.77 0.01
N TYR A 83 -8.31 4.63 -0.50
CA TYR A 83 -9.72 4.32 -0.64
C TYR A 83 -10.00 2.93 -0.06
N ARG A 84 -11.15 2.79 0.60
CA ARG A 84 -11.70 1.50 1.03
C ARG A 84 -13.08 1.33 0.43
N PHE A 85 -13.42 0.12 0.00
CA PHE A 85 -14.81 -0.20 -0.32
C PHE A 85 -15.65 -0.09 0.96
N ALA A 86 -16.74 0.67 0.90
CA ALA A 86 -17.66 0.78 2.01
C ALA A 86 -18.19 -0.61 2.37
N ASP A 87 -18.22 -0.91 3.67
CA ASP A 87 -18.92 -2.11 4.12
C ASP A 87 -20.43 -1.85 3.99
N GLY A 88 -21.23 -2.90 3.78
CA GLY A 88 -22.69 -2.78 3.69
C GLY A 88 -23.38 -2.24 4.95
N ALA A 89 -22.62 -1.95 6.01
CA ALA A 89 -23.07 -1.30 7.24
C ALA A 89 -22.92 0.24 7.21
N ASP A 90 -22.20 0.78 6.21
CA ASP A 90 -21.97 2.21 6.01
C ASP A 90 -22.94 2.84 4.98
N MET A 91 -23.90 2.06 4.48
CA MET A 91 -25.01 2.44 3.59
C MET A 91 -26.34 2.39 4.33
#